data_AF-A0A8C2DJ35-F1
#
_entry.id   AF-A0A8C2DJ35-F1
#
_cell.length_a   1.000
_cell.length_b   1.000
_cell.length_c   1.000
_cell.angle_alpha   90.00
_cell.angle_beta   90.00
_cell.angle_gamma   90.00
#
_symmetry.space_group_name_H-M   'P 1'
#
loop_
_entity.id
_entity.type
_entity.pdbx_description
1 polymer ?
#
loop_
_entity_poly.entity_id
_entity_poly.type
_entity_poly.pdbx_seq_one_letter_code
_entity_poly.pdbx_strand_id
1 'polypeptide(L)'
;CSVHSPPTRRGQTEAELKNFSPHYRRQSCVAFFCHLKDEVEQHRAGQAQLLKQKEPLQASEVLYKDSVLFFDDNRKWRERFVVVRADYSLELHDSQESYTKGTAARHKLLPTGGTVLTSEEKYTAVVDKAFPDPNGSKEEPSVPVMAVPGPLPVYLSLPYRRDSYFCFQQEEKRARFVSILNDCIRHQNQDYLKSMECEVQAFLKAVHFYRQEKGHYESWDMLVGSDCQVLANLVMEELLPSLQTELLPKLKGKKPERKRVWFATVEATYELVHEQLREGLESLKNECREATKQQEALIRSDMDQIINSQTFLETKLQALVSEPAVKYCSENVAPYLTSILEELMGPISAGFQAVRLLLEDELTRICKDFPQGGVTEELQSVRESFFFPLRLGRDRMEDCYQHVNVLKEQLQELRNRFKFSNSTRVVHCTQSQMQQLMENAVHTFELLLQSALKDKPDKQDSVMEKAKLRVLKQFDYDSSTIRKKIFQEALVDITLPAIKRNLAPACKTELQNFEQFVFADYTNFVQVENVYDNILLNLLNNEVNKGTVNLFNCLF
;
A
#
# COMPACT_ATOMS: atom_id res chain seq x y z
N CYS A 1 -4.56 24.74 -29.48
CA CYS A 1 -5.97 25.15 -29.31
C CYS A 1 -6.30 25.15 -27.84
N SER A 2 -6.51 26.34 -27.28
CA SER A 2 -6.96 26.58 -25.91
C SER A 2 -8.30 25.88 -25.66
N VAL A 3 -8.26 24.74 -24.95
CA VAL A 3 -9.48 24.07 -24.49
C VAL A 3 -9.91 24.79 -23.22
N HIS A 4 -10.93 25.64 -23.34
CA HIS A 4 -11.69 26.08 -22.20
C HIS A 4 -12.22 24.85 -21.45
N SER A 5 -11.75 24.64 -20.22
CA SER A 5 -12.36 23.69 -19.29
C SER A 5 -13.84 24.05 -19.14
N PRO A 6 -14.79 23.11 -19.31
CA PRO A 6 -16.20 23.41 -19.07
C PRO A 6 -16.38 23.81 -17.59
N PRO A 7 -17.19 24.84 -17.29
CA PRO A 7 -17.43 25.32 -15.92
C PRO A 7 -18.01 24.27 -14.95
N THR A 8 -18.44 23.10 -15.45
CA THR A 8 -18.96 21.98 -14.65
C THR A 8 -17.90 21.16 -13.90
N ARG A 9 -16.67 21.03 -14.41
CA ARG A 9 -15.69 20.09 -13.83
C ARG A 9 -15.01 20.62 -12.57
N ARG A 10 -14.71 21.92 -12.53
CA ARG A 10 -14.18 22.60 -11.34
C ARG A 10 -15.17 22.51 -10.17
N GLY A 11 -16.44 22.78 -10.44
CA GLY A 11 -17.49 22.72 -9.42
C GLY A 11 -17.68 21.33 -8.83
N GLN A 12 -17.45 20.26 -9.61
CA GLN A 12 -17.54 18.88 -9.10
C GLN A 12 -16.36 18.52 -8.19
N THR A 13 -15.13 18.88 -8.54
CA THR A 13 -13.96 18.65 -7.67
C THR A 13 -14.06 19.39 -6.35
N GLU A 14 -14.49 20.66 -6.38
CA GLU A 14 -14.73 21.46 -5.17
C GLU A 14 -15.88 20.89 -4.33
N ALA A 15 -16.95 20.40 -4.96
CA ALA A 15 -18.07 19.76 -4.26
C ALA A 15 -17.64 18.48 -3.55
N GLU A 16 -16.87 17.61 -4.20
CA GLU A 16 -16.34 16.38 -3.60
C GLU A 16 -15.46 16.70 -2.39
N LEU A 17 -14.53 17.66 -2.52
CA LEU A 17 -13.70 18.09 -1.38
C LEU A 17 -14.57 18.67 -0.24
N LYS A 18 -15.58 19.47 -0.56
CA LYS A 18 -16.51 20.04 0.44
C LYS A 18 -17.30 18.96 1.16
N ASN A 19 -17.72 17.91 0.46
CA ASN A 19 -18.44 16.77 1.04
C ASN A 19 -17.50 15.87 1.87
N PHE A 20 -16.24 15.74 1.47
CA PHE A 20 -15.22 15.01 2.23
C PHE A 20 -14.80 15.74 3.52
N SER A 21 -14.73 17.08 3.48
CA SER A 21 -14.15 17.89 4.55
C SER A 21 -14.75 17.64 5.96
N PRO A 22 -16.08 17.51 6.15
CA PRO A 22 -16.67 17.16 7.45
C PRO A 22 -16.20 15.83 8.01
N HIS A 23 -15.95 14.82 7.18
CA HIS A 23 -15.38 13.55 7.64
C HIS A 23 -13.97 13.74 8.14
N TYR A 24 -13.15 14.45 7.37
CA TYR A 24 -11.77 14.70 7.75
C TYR A 24 -11.66 15.50 9.05
N ARG A 25 -12.44 16.59 9.22
CA ARG A 25 -12.47 17.37 10.46
C ARG A 25 -12.81 16.50 11.68
N ARG A 26 -13.88 15.70 11.59
CA ARG A 26 -14.29 14.78 12.66
C ARG A 26 -13.18 13.78 12.98
N GLN A 27 -12.61 13.13 11.97
CA GLN A 27 -11.59 12.10 12.17
C GLN A 27 -10.24 12.67 12.61
N SER A 28 -9.91 13.92 12.29
CA SER A 28 -8.72 14.59 12.81
C SER A 28 -8.77 14.73 14.33
N CYS A 29 -9.91 15.14 14.89
CA CYS A 29 -10.08 15.24 16.34
C CYS A 29 -10.02 13.86 17.02
N VAL A 30 -10.70 12.85 16.46
CA VAL A 30 -10.67 11.47 17.00
C VAL A 30 -9.26 10.87 16.94
N ALA A 31 -8.57 10.98 15.80
CA ALA A 31 -7.21 10.45 15.64
C ALA A 31 -6.22 11.14 16.59
N PHE A 32 -6.37 12.45 16.80
CA PHE A 32 -5.54 13.21 17.73
C PHE A 32 -5.78 12.80 19.18
N PHE A 33 -7.05 12.58 19.57
CA PHE A 33 -7.39 12.00 20.86
C PHE A 33 -6.72 10.62 21.05
N CYS A 34 -6.85 9.71 20.08
CA CYS A 34 -6.21 8.40 20.13
C CYS A 34 -4.68 8.49 20.24
N HIS A 35 -4.06 9.40 19.50
CA HIS A 35 -2.62 9.63 19.56
C HIS A 35 -2.17 10.05 20.97
N LEU A 36 -2.87 11.03 21.58
CA LEU A 36 -2.57 11.47 22.95
C LEU A 36 -2.83 10.36 23.97
N LYS A 37 -3.86 9.55 23.77
CA LYS A 37 -4.14 8.38 24.62
C LYS A 37 -2.98 7.38 24.57
N ASP A 38 -2.48 7.05 23.38
CA ASP A 38 -1.36 6.12 23.20
C ASP A 38 -0.06 6.63 23.83
N GLU A 39 0.20 7.95 23.79
CA GLU A 39 1.33 8.59 24.48
C GLU A 39 1.28 8.38 25.99
N VAL A 40 0.08 8.44 26.58
CA VAL A 40 -0.14 8.31 28.02
C VAL A 40 -0.13 6.84 28.47
N GLU A 41 -0.74 5.95 27.70
CA GLU A 41 -0.92 4.54 28.09
C GLU A 41 0.35 3.68 27.95
N GLN A 42 1.44 4.20 27.35
CA GLN A 42 2.72 3.50 27.14
C GLN A 42 2.53 2.02 26.78
N HIS A 43 1.73 1.74 25.74
CA HIS A 43 1.54 0.37 25.27
C HIS A 43 2.90 -0.26 24.94
N ARG A 44 3.34 -1.24 25.75
CA ARG A 44 4.43 -2.14 25.36
C ARG A 44 3.94 -3.03 24.23
N ALA A 45 4.09 -2.56 23.00
CA ALA A 45 4.01 -3.43 21.84
C ALA A 45 4.95 -4.63 22.05
N GLY A 46 4.51 -5.85 21.70
CA GLY A 46 5.34 -7.04 21.77
C GLY A 46 6.68 -6.78 21.10
N GLN A 47 7.77 -6.96 21.84
CA GLN A 47 9.10 -6.55 21.39
C GLN A 47 9.60 -7.55 20.33
N ALA A 48 9.77 -7.07 19.09
CA ALA A 48 10.43 -7.84 18.04
C ALA A 48 11.83 -8.27 18.50
N GLN A 49 12.24 -9.49 18.17
CA GLN A 49 13.56 -10.00 18.55
C GLN A 49 14.67 -9.47 17.65
N LEU A 50 14.36 -9.24 16.37
CA LEU A 50 15.25 -8.58 15.43
C LEU A 50 15.27 -7.07 15.65
N LEU A 51 16.45 -6.48 15.49
CA LEU A 51 16.67 -5.06 15.61
C LEU A 51 16.21 -4.36 14.33
N LYS A 52 15.39 -3.31 14.50
CA LYS A 52 14.98 -2.43 13.41
C LYS A 52 16.04 -1.37 13.15
N GLN A 53 16.27 -1.07 11.87
CA GLN A 53 17.13 0.03 11.48
C GLN A 53 16.50 1.36 11.95
N LYS A 54 17.27 2.18 12.67
CA LYS A 54 16.79 3.46 13.22
C LYS A 54 16.80 4.59 12.19
N GLU A 55 17.69 4.53 11.20
CA GLU A 55 17.84 5.56 10.17
C GLU A 55 17.41 5.00 8.81
N PRO A 56 16.30 5.49 8.22
CA PRO A 56 15.91 5.12 6.87
C PRO A 56 16.96 5.59 5.84
N LEU A 57 17.00 4.94 4.68
CA LEU A 57 17.85 5.36 3.56
C LEU A 57 17.51 6.81 3.18
N GLN A 58 18.53 7.58 2.78
CA GLN A 58 18.29 8.95 2.35
C GLN A 58 17.51 8.95 1.04
N ALA A 59 16.45 9.76 0.92
CA ALA A 59 15.59 9.79 -0.26
C ALA A 59 16.35 9.96 -1.60
N SER A 60 17.51 10.61 -1.59
CA SER A 60 18.38 10.83 -2.76
C SER A 60 19.21 9.62 -3.18
N GLU A 61 19.32 8.60 -2.33
CA GLU A 61 20.11 7.41 -2.58
C GLU A 61 19.56 6.62 -3.78
N VAL A 62 20.45 6.01 -4.56
CA VAL A 62 20.10 5.36 -5.82
C VAL A 62 19.95 3.85 -5.62
N LEU A 63 18.76 3.34 -5.84
CA LEU A 63 18.45 1.91 -5.77
C LEU A 63 18.79 1.18 -7.07
N TYR A 64 18.55 1.84 -8.20
CA TYR A 64 18.78 1.28 -9.54
C TYR A 64 19.17 2.39 -10.53
N LYS A 65 20.05 2.06 -11.48
CA LYS A 65 20.37 2.90 -12.63
C LYS A 65 20.81 2.06 -13.82
N ASP A 66 20.28 2.33 -15.00
CA ASP A 66 20.71 1.70 -16.26
C ASP A 66 20.26 2.56 -17.45
N SER A 67 20.89 2.35 -18.61
CA SER A 67 20.43 2.88 -19.89
C SER A 67 19.42 1.94 -20.52
N VAL A 68 18.23 2.46 -20.86
CA VAL A 68 17.14 1.67 -21.45
C VAL A 68 16.54 2.38 -22.66
N LEU A 69 15.97 1.62 -23.59
CA LEU A 69 15.18 2.20 -24.66
C LEU A 69 13.79 2.57 -24.11
N PHE A 70 13.44 3.84 -24.24
CA PHE A 70 12.17 4.40 -23.80
C PHE A 70 11.44 5.05 -24.98
N PHE A 71 10.12 4.91 -25.02
CA PHE A 71 9.30 5.57 -26.02
C PHE A 71 8.94 7.00 -25.57
N ASP A 72 9.65 7.98 -26.13
CA ASP A 72 9.50 9.40 -25.77
C ASP A 72 8.18 10.00 -26.32
N ASP A 73 7.74 11.13 -25.77
CA ASP A 73 6.53 11.87 -26.16
C ASP A 73 6.49 12.21 -27.66
N ASN A 74 7.67 12.39 -28.25
CA ASN A 74 7.87 12.61 -29.69
C ASN A 74 7.61 11.36 -30.56
N ARG A 75 7.07 10.29 -29.96
CA ARG A 75 6.77 8.99 -30.59
C ARG A 75 7.99 8.34 -31.22
N LYS A 76 9.14 8.49 -30.57
CA LYS A 76 10.41 7.92 -31.01
C LYS A 76 11.06 7.18 -29.86
N TRP A 77 11.53 5.98 -30.14
CA TRP A 77 12.39 5.23 -29.24
C TRP A 77 13.73 5.95 -29.10
N ARG A 78 14.10 6.24 -27.86
CA ARG A 78 15.37 6.89 -27.52
C ARG A 78 15.97 6.19 -26.32
N GLU A 79 17.29 6.13 -26.30
CA GLU A 79 18.00 5.72 -25.09
C GLU A 79 17.84 6.80 -24.02
N ARG A 80 17.48 6.36 -22.82
CA ARG A 80 17.30 7.19 -21.63
C ARG A 80 18.03 6.55 -20.46
N PHE A 81 18.62 7.38 -19.61
CA PHE A 81 19.25 6.91 -18.39
C PHE A 81 18.21 6.93 -17.27
N VAL A 82 17.80 5.75 -16.84
CA VAL A 82 16.83 5.56 -15.76
C VAL A 82 17.56 5.60 -14.42
N VAL A 83 16.97 6.29 -13.44
CA VAL A 83 17.42 6.26 -12.05
C VAL A 83 16.22 6.04 -11.15
N VAL A 84 16.30 5.04 -10.27
CA VAL A 84 15.33 4.83 -9.19
C VAL A 84 15.95 5.28 -7.88
N ARG A 85 15.24 6.16 -7.18
CA ARG A 85 15.63 6.73 -5.90
C ARG A 85 15.07 5.93 -4.72
N ALA A 86 15.61 6.16 -3.52
CA ALA A 86 15.13 5.53 -2.29
C ALA A 86 13.73 6.03 -1.86
N ASP A 87 13.25 7.15 -2.40
CA ASP A 87 11.83 7.54 -2.33
C ASP A 87 10.94 6.76 -3.32
N TYR A 88 11.49 5.73 -3.98
CA TYR A 88 10.85 4.89 -5.00
C TYR A 88 10.26 5.67 -6.18
N SER A 89 10.83 6.84 -6.47
CA SER A 89 10.54 7.57 -7.69
C SER A 89 11.44 7.11 -8.83
N LEU A 90 10.84 7.09 -10.04
CA LEU A 90 11.52 6.73 -11.28
C LEU A 90 11.85 8.00 -12.07
N GLU A 91 13.13 8.33 -12.19
CA GLU A 91 13.65 9.47 -12.94
C GLU A 91 14.15 9.03 -14.32
N LEU A 92 13.75 9.74 -15.38
CA LEU A 92 14.25 9.57 -16.74
C LEU A 92 15.14 10.74 -17.12
N HIS A 93 16.43 10.48 -17.35
CA HIS A 93 17.42 11.46 -17.78
C HIS A 93 17.76 11.27 -19.26
N ASP A 94 18.19 12.34 -19.93
CA ASP A 94 18.57 12.27 -21.34
C ASP A 94 19.78 11.36 -21.58
N SER A 95 20.74 11.33 -20.64
CA SER A 95 21.92 10.45 -20.67
C SER A 95 22.55 10.29 -19.28
N GLN A 96 23.49 9.36 -19.14
CA GLN A 96 24.27 9.23 -17.92
C GLN A 96 25.09 10.50 -17.61
N GLU A 97 25.56 11.20 -18.65
CA GLU A 97 26.30 12.46 -18.47
C GLU A 97 25.42 13.59 -17.93
N SER A 98 24.18 13.72 -18.40
CA SER A 98 23.28 14.76 -17.90
C SER A 98 22.98 14.53 -16.42
N TYR A 99 22.81 13.26 -16.03
CA TYR A 99 22.64 12.85 -14.64
C TYR A 99 23.85 13.21 -13.78
N THR A 100 25.07 12.83 -14.19
CA THR A 100 26.29 13.12 -13.39
C THR A 100 26.60 14.60 -13.29
N LYS A 101 26.21 15.40 -14.29
CA LYS A 101 26.30 16.87 -14.27
C LYS A 101 25.24 17.55 -13.40
N GLY A 102 24.31 16.80 -12.80
CA GLY A 102 23.25 17.33 -11.93
C GLY A 102 22.10 18.00 -12.70
N THR A 103 21.89 17.64 -13.96
CA THR A 103 20.77 18.14 -14.75
C THR A 103 19.45 17.57 -14.21
N ALA A 104 18.38 18.36 -14.22
CA ALA A 104 17.06 17.89 -13.81
C ALA A 104 16.58 16.74 -14.72
N ALA A 105 15.89 15.77 -14.12
CA ALA A 105 15.28 14.67 -14.86
C ALA A 105 14.24 15.21 -15.84
N ARG A 106 14.17 14.60 -17.02
CA ARG A 106 13.18 14.91 -18.05
C ARG A 106 11.77 14.53 -17.60
N HIS A 107 11.66 13.37 -16.96
CA HIS A 107 10.42 12.91 -16.34
C HIS A 107 10.73 12.35 -14.96
N LYS A 108 9.87 12.65 -13.98
CA LYS A 108 9.83 11.99 -12.68
C LYS A 108 8.48 11.30 -12.54
N LEU A 109 8.49 9.98 -12.44
CA LEU A 109 7.30 9.15 -12.38
C LEU A 109 7.17 8.53 -10.99
N LEU A 110 5.96 8.63 -10.42
CA LEU A 110 5.56 7.91 -9.22
C LEU A 110 4.60 6.79 -9.66
N PRO A 111 5.04 5.53 -9.68
CA PRO A 111 4.24 4.41 -10.21
C PRO A 111 3.12 3.95 -9.27
N THR A 112 2.45 4.89 -8.61
CA THR A 112 1.30 4.65 -7.72
C THR A 112 0.14 4.02 -8.48
N GLY A 113 -0.39 2.91 -7.96
CA GLY A 113 -1.46 2.11 -8.55
C GLY A 113 -1.05 1.42 -9.86
N GLY A 114 0.24 1.43 -10.20
CA GLY A 114 0.74 0.94 -11.48
C GLY A 114 0.66 -0.58 -11.62
N THR A 115 0.70 -1.05 -12.86
CA THR A 115 0.85 -2.46 -13.21
C THR A 115 1.95 -2.62 -14.26
N VAL A 116 2.90 -3.53 -13.99
CA VAL A 116 3.96 -3.89 -14.95
C VAL A 116 3.52 -5.05 -15.80
N LEU A 117 3.63 -4.91 -17.12
CA LEU A 117 3.24 -5.92 -18.11
C LEU A 117 4.40 -6.16 -19.07
N THR A 118 4.66 -7.42 -19.41
CA THR A 118 5.80 -7.84 -20.26
C THR A 118 5.36 -8.45 -21.59
N SER A 119 4.05 -8.55 -21.83
CA SER A 119 3.43 -9.06 -23.06
C SER A 119 2.47 -8.03 -23.64
N GLU A 120 2.47 -7.90 -24.95
CA GLU A 120 1.60 -6.97 -25.68
C GLU A 120 0.13 -7.39 -25.58
N GLU A 121 -0.15 -8.69 -25.57
CA GLU A 121 -1.51 -9.23 -25.40
C GLU A 121 -2.09 -8.83 -24.04
N LYS A 122 -1.30 -8.99 -22.96
CA LYS A 122 -1.70 -8.60 -21.61
C LYS A 122 -1.89 -7.08 -21.50
N TYR A 123 -1.00 -6.30 -22.11
CA TYR A 123 -1.13 -4.84 -22.17
C TYR A 123 -2.41 -4.41 -22.89
N THR A 124 -2.65 -4.97 -24.08
CA THR A 124 -3.84 -4.65 -24.87
C THR A 124 -5.12 -5.00 -24.12
N ALA A 125 -5.17 -6.15 -23.42
CA ALA A 125 -6.32 -6.51 -22.60
C ALA A 125 -6.62 -5.50 -21.48
N VAL A 126 -5.58 -4.95 -20.82
CA VAL A 126 -5.74 -3.91 -19.80
C VAL A 126 -6.25 -2.60 -20.39
N VAL A 127 -5.66 -2.15 -21.50
CA VAL A 127 -6.05 -0.93 -22.21
C VAL A 127 -7.50 -1.04 -22.73
N ASP A 128 -7.87 -2.20 -23.26
CA ASP A 128 -9.20 -2.44 -23.83
C ASP A 128 -10.27 -2.50 -22.74
N LYS A 129 -9.94 -3.04 -21.56
CA LYS A 129 -10.81 -2.98 -20.38
C LYS A 129 -10.99 -1.54 -19.87
N ALA A 130 -9.94 -0.70 -19.96
CA ALA A 130 -9.98 0.70 -19.54
C ALA A 130 -10.66 1.64 -20.55
N PHE A 131 -10.86 1.18 -21.80
CA PHE A 131 -11.58 1.91 -22.84
C PHE A 131 -13.00 1.33 -23.01
N PRO A 132 -14.06 2.04 -22.58
CA PRO A 132 -15.42 1.60 -22.84
C PRO A 132 -15.70 1.72 -24.34
N ASP A 133 -15.82 0.60 -25.05
CA ASP A 133 -16.16 0.59 -26.46
C ASP A 133 -17.69 0.63 -26.63
N PRO A 134 -18.28 1.75 -27.08
CA PRO A 134 -19.73 1.89 -27.17
C PRO A 134 -20.32 1.10 -28.34
N ASN A 135 -19.49 0.60 -29.27
CA ASN A 135 -19.95 0.01 -30.52
C ASN A 135 -19.85 -1.52 -30.58
N GLY A 136 -19.31 -2.19 -29.55
CA GLY A 136 -19.28 -3.66 -29.44
C GLY A 136 -18.78 -4.41 -30.67
N SER A 137 -17.98 -3.78 -31.53
CA SER A 137 -17.59 -4.36 -32.81
C SER A 137 -16.61 -5.50 -32.55
N LYS A 138 -16.97 -6.71 -33.01
CA LYS A 138 -16.13 -7.91 -32.99
C LYS A 138 -14.72 -7.60 -33.48
N GLU A 139 -13.75 -8.20 -32.79
CA GLU A 139 -12.30 -8.08 -32.97
C GLU A 139 -11.88 -7.99 -34.45
N GLU A 140 -11.47 -6.80 -34.87
CA GLU A 140 -10.35 -6.69 -35.82
C GLU A 140 -9.06 -6.71 -34.98
N PRO A 141 -8.01 -7.44 -35.39
CA PRO A 141 -6.72 -7.39 -34.71
C PRO A 141 -6.27 -5.93 -34.64
N SER A 142 -6.15 -5.39 -33.43
CA SER A 142 -5.64 -4.05 -33.23
C SER A 142 -4.24 -4.01 -33.80
N VAL A 143 -4.02 -3.21 -34.84
CA VAL A 143 -2.67 -2.87 -35.29
C VAL A 143 -1.92 -2.35 -34.05
N PRO A 144 -0.72 -2.89 -33.73
CA PRO A 144 0.09 -2.42 -32.62
C PRO A 144 0.15 -0.89 -32.67
N VAL A 145 -0.24 -0.23 -31.59
CA VAL A 145 -0.19 1.25 -31.49
C VAL A 145 1.25 1.75 -31.70
N MET A 146 2.22 0.84 -31.58
CA MET A 146 3.66 1.10 -31.60
C MET A 146 4.40 -0.11 -32.18
N ALA A 147 5.29 0.12 -33.16
CA ALA A 147 6.27 -0.89 -33.52
C ALA A 147 7.33 -0.97 -32.40
N VAL A 148 7.37 -2.09 -31.69
CA VAL A 148 8.36 -2.35 -30.63
C VAL A 148 9.70 -2.68 -31.31
N PRO A 149 10.80 -1.96 -31.01
CA PRO A 149 12.07 -2.04 -31.72
C PRO A 149 12.94 -3.22 -31.27
N GLY A 150 12.57 -3.90 -30.17
CA GLY A 150 13.30 -5.02 -29.61
C GLY A 150 12.38 -6.12 -29.08
N PRO A 151 12.93 -7.31 -28.79
CA PRO A 151 12.14 -8.50 -28.49
C PRO A 151 11.48 -8.49 -27.11
N LEU A 152 11.95 -7.66 -26.17
CA LEU A 152 11.60 -7.75 -24.76
C LEU A 152 10.97 -6.42 -24.26
N PRO A 153 9.67 -6.19 -24.50
CA PRO A 153 8.99 -4.98 -24.03
C PRO A 153 8.65 -5.03 -22.53
N VAL A 154 8.56 -3.86 -21.92
CA VAL A 154 7.99 -3.63 -20.59
C VAL A 154 7.05 -2.43 -20.66
N TYR A 155 5.80 -2.63 -20.26
CA TYR A 155 4.76 -1.63 -20.19
C TYR A 155 4.47 -1.32 -18.73
N LEU A 156 4.55 -0.05 -18.35
CA LEU A 156 4.10 0.43 -17.05
C LEU A 156 2.76 1.14 -17.27
N SER A 157 1.66 0.47 -16.91
CA SER A 157 0.35 1.09 -16.98
C SER A 157 0.00 1.78 -15.67
N LEU A 158 -0.46 3.02 -15.74
CA LEU A 158 -0.78 3.84 -14.58
C LEU A 158 -2.25 4.25 -14.59
N PRO A 159 -2.94 4.23 -13.44
CA PRO A 159 -4.32 4.67 -13.38
C PRO A 159 -4.41 6.15 -13.68
N TYR A 160 -5.37 6.49 -14.56
CA TYR A 160 -5.69 7.84 -15.01
C TYR A 160 -4.53 8.63 -15.63
N ARG A 161 -3.39 8.01 -15.94
CA ARG A 161 -2.18 8.68 -16.42
C ARG A 161 -1.66 7.96 -17.68
N ARG A 162 -0.75 8.60 -18.42
CA ARG A 162 -0.08 7.94 -19.55
C ARG A 162 0.71 6.72 -19.10
N ASP A 163 0.56 5.66 -19.88
CA ASP A 163 1.41 4.48 -19.77
C ASP A 163 2.82 4.81 -20.28
N SER A 164 3.82 4.16 -19.68
CA SER A 164 5.22 4.27 -20.06
C SER A 164 5.71 2.99 -20.73
N TYR A 165 6.49 3.13 -21.80
CA TYR A 165 6.92 2.01 -22.65
C TYR A 165 8.44 1.90 -22.66
N PHE A 166 8.95 0.73 -22.33
CA PHE A 166 10.37 0.41 -22.29
C PHE A 166 10.65 -0.83 -23.14
N CYS A 167 11.88 -0.94 -23.64
CA CYS A 167 12.32 -2.08 -24.44
C CYS A 167 13.75 -2.47 -24.09
N PHE A 168 13.99 -3.78 -24.02
CA PHE A 168 15.26 -4.39 -23.64
C PHE A 168 15.77 -5.35 -24.72
N GLN A 169 17.09 -5.54 -24.73
CA GLN A 169 17.77 -6.53 -25.59
C GLN A 169 18.14 -7.80 -24.82
N GLN A 170 18.23 -7.72 -23.49
CA GLN A 170 18.68 -8.81 -22.62
C GLN A 170 17.61 -9.11 -21.57
N GLU A 171 17.30 -10.40 -21.39
CA GLU A 171 16.29 -10.85 -20.43
C GLU A 171 16.69 -10.53 -19.00
N GLU A 172 17.95 -10.70 -18.65
CA GLU A 172 18.45 -10.37 -17.30
C GLU A 172 18.23 -8.90 -16.96
N LYS A 173 18.50 -7.99 -17.90
CA LYS A 173 18.23 -6.56 -17.72
C LYS A 173 16.74 -6.26 -17.60
N ARG A 174 15.91 -6.93 -18.43
CA ARG A 174 14.45 -6.80 -18.34
C ARG A 174 13.95 -7.27 -16.98
N ALA A 175 14.35 -8.45 -16.52
CA ALA A 175 13.91 -9.04 -15.26
C ALA A 175 14.28 -8.14 -14.08
N ARG A 176 15.52 -7.64 -14.04
CA ARG A 176 15.96 -6.64 -13.05
C ARG A 176 15.10 -5.38 -13.07
N PHE A 177 14.81 -4.86 -14.25
CA PHE A 177 13.99 -3.66 -14.40
C PHE A 177 12.53 -3.89 -13.99
N VAL A 178 11.96 -5.05 -14.30
CA VAL A 178 10.60 -5.42 -13.87
C VAL A 178 10.53 -5.55 -12.34
N SER A 179 11.53 -6.20 -11.72
CA SER A 179 11.63 -6.34 -10.27
C SER A 179 11.66 -4.97 -9.58
N ILE A 180 12.56 -4.06 -10.00
CA ILE A 180 12.63 -2.72 -9.40
C ILE A 180 11.35 -1.89 -9.63
N LEU A 181 10.68 -2.04 -10.79
CA LEU A 181 9.40 -1.35 -11.02
C LEU A 181 8.30 -1.88 -10.10
N ASN A 182 8.21 -3.19 -9.90
CA ASN A 182 7.27 -3.80 -8.96
C ASN A 182 7.55 -3.35 -7.52
N ASP A 183 8.82 -3.25 -7.13
CA ASP A 183 9.21 -2.68 -5.84
C ASP A 183 8.73 -1.23 -5.73
N CYS A 184 8.97 -0.40 -6.74
CA CYS A 184 8.50 0.98 -6.74
C CYS A 184 6.98 1.06 -6.58
N ILE A 185 6.21 0.26 -7.33
CA ILE A 185 4.75 0.21 -7.20
C ILE A 185 4.33 -0.21 -5.79
N ARG A 186 4.96 -1.27 -5.24
CA ARG A 186 4.65 -1.80 -3.91
C ARG A 186 4.87 -0.73 -2.84
N HIS A 187 6.00 -0.04 -2.86
CA HIS A 187 6.33 1.01 -1.90
C HIS A 187 5.42 2.24 -2.05
N GLN A 188 5.24 2.75 -3.28
CA GLN A 188 4.34 3.87 -3.56
C GLN A 188 2.88 3.60 -3.16
N ASN A 189 2.43 2.35 -3.23
CA ASN A 189 1.08 1.97 -2.84
C ASN A 189 0.88 1.87 -1.33
N GLN A 190 1.94 1.64 -0.55
CA GLN A 190 1.83 1.23 0.84
C GLN A 190 2.45 2.17 1.86
N ASP A 191 3.46 2.94 1.48
CA ASP A 191 4.23 3.73 2.44
C ASP A 191 3.34 4.74 3.17
N TYR A 192 2.43 5.39 2.45
CA TYR A 192 1.41 6.25 3.04
C TYR A 192 0.48 5.48 3.99
N LEU A 193 -0.02 4.31 3.58
CA LEU A 193 -0.97 3.51 4.38
C LEU A 193 -0.37 2.94 5.68
N LYS A 194 0.95 2.75 5.73
CA LYS A 194 1.68 2.27 6.91
C LYS A 194 2.00 3.38 7.91
N SER A 195 1.87 4.65 7.52
CA SER A 195 2.18 5.76 8.40
C SER A 195 1.27 5.76 9.61
N MET A 196 1.86 5.78 10.80
CA MET A 196 1.15 5.92 12.08
C MET A 196 0.98 7.39 12.48
N GLU A 197 1.31 8.32 11.59
CA GLU A 197 1.08 9.74 11.84
C GLU A 197 -0.42 10.01 12.00
N CYS A 198 -0.76 10.85 12.99
CA CYS A 198 -2.13 11.20 13.31
C CYS A 198 -2.93 11.70 12.10
N GLU A 199 -2.33 12.54 11.26
CA GLU A 199 -2.99 13.09 10.06
C GLU A 199 -3.33 12.01 9.03
N VAL A 200 -2.44 11.03 8.86
CA VAL A 200 -2.65 9.93 7.93
C VAL A 200 -3.76 9.00 8.43
N GLN A 201 -3.76 8.67 9.71
CA GLN A 201 -4.82 7.86 10.32
C GLN A 201 -6.19 8.55 10.23
N ALA A 202 -6.25 9.86 10.49
CA ALA A 202 -7.45 10.67 10.31
C ALA A 202 -7.94 10.63 8.86
N PHE A 203 -7.03 10.82 7.89
CA PHE A 203 -7.35 10.81 6.47
C PHE A 203 -7.91 9.47 6.01
N LEU A 204 -7.25 8.36 6.36
CA LEU A 204 -7.70 7.02 5.97
C LEU A 204 -9.07 6.68 6.56
N LYS A 205 -9.32 7.06 7.82
CA LYS A 205 -10.65 6.91 8.43
C LYS A 205 -11.70 7.80 7.79
N ALA A 206 -11.35 9.03 7.40
CA ALA A 206 -12.25 9.92 6.70
C ALA A 206 -12.65 9.35 5.33
N VAL A 207 -11.69 8.84 4.55
CA VAL A 207 -11.96 8.16 3.27
C VAL A 207 -12.85 6.95 3.47
N HIS A 208 -12.57 6.15 4.50
CA HIS A 208 -13.39 4.99 4.86
C HIS A 208 -14.85 5.37 5.12
N PHE A 209 -15.13 6.34 6.00
CA PHE A 209 -16.52 6.76 6.27
C PHE A 209 -17.18 7.43 5.07
N TYR A 210 -16.45 8.27 4.34
CA TYR A 210 -16.96 8.94 3.15
C TYR A 210 -17.42 7.93 2.08
N ARG A 211 -16.64 6.88 1.82
CA ARG A 211 -17.02 5.81 0.90
C ARG A 211 -18.21 5.00 1.41
N GLN A 212 -18.28 4.74 2.71
CA GLN A 212 -19.39 4.01 3.32
C GLN A 212 -20.73 4.74 3.24
N GLU A 213 -20.75 6.07 3.26
CA GLU A 213 -21.96 6.85 3.01
C GLU A 213 -22.48 6.65 1.58
N LYS A 214 -21.58 6.47 0.61
CA LYS A 214 -21.89 6.11 -0.77
C LYS A 214 -22.21 4.61 -0.96
N GLY A 215 -22.23 3.83 0.12
CA GLY A 215 -22.55 2.40 0.08
C GLY A 215 -21.39 1.48 -0.27
N HIS A 216 -20.15 1.99 -0.30
CA HIS A 216 -18.94 1.21 -0.54
C HIS A 216 -18.30 0.80 0.79
N TYR A 217 -18.30 -0.50 1.10
CA TYR A 217 -17.78 -1.03 2.37
C TYR A 217 -16.48 -1.82 2.23
N GLU A 218 -16.26 -2.36 1.04
CA GLU A 218 -15.10 -3.15 0.64
C GLU A 218 -13.81 -2.35 0.58
N SER A 219 -12.68 -3.06 0.69
CA SER A 219 -11.37 -2.48 0.46
C SER A 219 -11.26 -1.96 -0.97
N TRP A 220 -10.60 -0.81 -1.12
CA TRP A 220 -10.58 -0.07 -2.38
C TRP A 220 -9.22 -0.12 -3.02
N ASP A 221 -9.13 -0.64 -4.25
CA ASP A 221 -7.86 -0.79 -5.00
C ASP A 221 -7.17 0.55 -5.24
N MET A 222 -7.93 1.64 -5.30
CA MET A 222 -7.42 2.99 -5.56
C MET A 222 -7.11 3.78 -4.28
N LEU A 223 -7.15 3.13 -3.10
CA LEU A 223 -6.59 3.65 -1.85
C LEU A 223 -5.07 3.50 -1.87
N VAL A 224 -4.40 4.18 -2.80
CA VAL A 224 -2.96 4.10 -3.04
C VAL A 224 -2.36 5.48 -3.28
N GLY A 225 -1.15 5.71 -2.78
CA GLY A 225 -0.44 6.98 -2.88
C GLY A 225 -0.71 7.95 -1.73
N SER A 226 -0.36 9.22 -1.96
CA SER A 226 -0.58 10.33 -1.03
C SER A 226 -2.06 10.67 -0.85
N ASP A 227 -2.36 11.44 0.20
CA ASP A 227 -3.70 11.98 0.48
C ASP A 227 -4.34 12.66 -0.75
N CYS A 228 -3.60 13.52 -1.44
CA CYS A 228 -4.07 14.22 -2.63
C CYS A 228 -4.36 13.25 -3.80
N GLN A 229 -3.53 12.22 -3.98
CA GLN A 229 -3.75 11.20 -5.03
C GLN A 229 -4.99 10.35 -4.73
N VAL A 230 -5.18 9.96 -3.46
CA VAL A 230 -6.36 9.20 -3.02
C VAL A 230 -7.65 10.01 -3.23
N LEU A 231 -7.66 11.30 -2.86
CA LEU A 231 -8.82 12.16 -3.14
C LEU A 231 -9.03 12.36 -4.65
N ALA A 232 -7.97 12.53 -5.43
CA ALA A 232 -8.09 12.62 -6.88
C ALA A 232 -8.69 11.34 -7.46
N ASN A 233 -8.34 10.17 -6.93
CA ASN A 233 -8.93 8.90 -7.32
C ASN A 233 -10.43 8.81 -7.01
N LEU A 234 -10.89 9.36 -5.86
CA LEU A 234 -12.31 9.42 -5.50
C LEU A 234 -13.08 10.28 -6.50
N VAL A 235 -12.56 11.47 -6.78
CA VAL A 235 -13.15 12.39 -7.75
C VAL A 235 -13.20 11.75 -9.14
N MET A 236 -12.12 11.08 -9.56
CA MET A 236 -12.11 10.39 -10.85
C MET A 236 -13.12 9.24 -10.93
N GLU A 237 -13.36 8.50 -9.86
CA GLU A 237 -14.36 7.41 -9.83
C GLU A 237 -15.77 7.94 -10.13
N GLU A 238 -16.11 9.13 -9.64
CA GLU A 238 -17.38 9.82 -9.90
C GLU A 238 -17.42 10.49 -11.28
N LEU A 239 -16.31 11.12 -11.70
CA LEU A 239 -16.24 11.84 -12.96
C LEU A 239 -16.19 10.91 -14.17
N LEU A 240 -15.51 9.76 -14.07
CA LEU A 240 -15.22 8.91 -15.22
C LEU A 240 -16.49 8.45 -15.96
N PRO A 241 -17.57 7.95 -15.31
CA PRO A 241 -18.80 7.58 -16.00
C PRO A 241 -19.45 8.75 -16.77
N SER A 242 -19.43 9.96 -16.20
CA SER A 242 -19.96 11.16 -16.86
C SER A 242 -19.11 11.54 -18.08
N LEU A 243 -17.78 11.50 -17.96
CA LEU A 243 -16.84 11.76 -19.07
C LEU A 243 -17.04 10.75 -20.19
N GLN A 244 -17.24 9.48 -19.86
CA GLN A 244 -17.51 8.42 -20.83
C GLN A 244 -18.80 8.72 -21.61
N THR A 245 -19.87 9.05 -20.90
CA THR A 245 -21.17 9.33 -21.53
C THR A 245 -21.13 10.58 -22.41
N GLU A 246 -20.46 11.64 -21.97
CA GLU A 246 -20.47 12.93 -22.65
C GLU A 246 -19.47 13.07 -23.80
N LEU A 247 -18.27 12.48 -23.67
CA LEU A 247 -17.15 12.73 -24.58
C LEU A 247 -16.93 11.56 -25.53
N LEU A 248 -17.11 10.32 -25.08
CA LEU A 248 -16.73 9.14 -25.83
C LEU A 248 -17.52 8.97 -27.15
N PRO A 249 -18.82 9.33 -27.24
CA PRO A 249 -19.56 9.40 -28.50
C PRO A 249 -19.11 10.52 -29.44
N LYS A 250 -18.47 11.58 -28.92
CA LYS A 250 -18.00 12.74 -29.69
C LYS A 250 -16.60 12.55 -30.27
N LEU A 251 -15.87 11.51 -29.84
CA LEU A 251 -14.53 11.20 -30.34
C LEU A 251 -14.58 10.71 -31.79
N LYS A 252 -13.95 11.47 -32.69
CA LYS A 252 -13.84 11.14 -34.12
C LYS A 252 -12.56 10.33 -34.40
N GLY A 253 -12.61 9.43 -35.37
CA GLY A 253 -11.47 8.67 -35.86
C GLY A 253 -11.60 7.15 -35.68
N LYS A 254 -10.58 6.41 -36.11
CA LYS A 254 -10.49 4.95 -35.92
C LYS A 254 -10.32 4.61 -34.43
N LYS A 255 -10.64 3.38 -34.02
CA LYS A 255 -10.51 2.88 -32.63
C LYS A 255 -9.17 3.26 -31.93
N PRO A 256 -7.97 3.09 -32.53
CA PRO A 256 -6.72 3.46 -31.86
C PRO A 256 -6.59 4.97 -31.61
N GLU A 257 -7.09 5.80 -32.53
CA GLU A 257 -7.07 7.25 -32.37
C GLU A 257 -8.06 7.71 -31.30
N ARG A 258 -9.25 7.09 -31.24
CA ARG A 258 -10.22 7.33 -30.18
C ARG A 258 -9.69 6.94 -28.81
N LYS A 259 -9.02 5.78 -28.69
CA LYS A 259 -8.33 5.36 -27.46
C LYS A 259 -7.28 6.39 -27.02
N ARG A 260 -6.42 6.83 -27.95
CA ARG A 260 -5.39 7.84 -27.70
C ARG A 260 -5.97 9.14 -27.15
N VAL A 261 -6.98 9.69 -27.81
CA VAL A 261 -7.63 10.94 -27.36
C VAL A 261 -8.34 10.73 -26.03
N TRP A 262 -8.95 9.56 -25.81
CA TRP A 262 -9.60 9.21 -24.55
C TRP A 262 -8.62 9.23 -23.37
N PHE A 263 -7.52 8.47 -23.45
CA PHE A 263 -6.53 8.41 -22.36
C PHE A 263 -5.87 9.77 -22.11
N ALA A 264 -5.56 10.54 -23.16
CA ALA A 264 -5.04 11.91 -23.00
C ALA A 264 -6.07 12.84 -22.31
N THR A 265 -7.36 12.63 -22.55
CA THR A 265 -8.43 13.40 -21.90
C THR A 265 -8.57 13.01 -20.43
N VAL A 266 -8.49 11.71 -20.12
CA VAL A 266 -8.53 11.19 -18.75
C VAL A 266 -7.35 11.75 -17.95
N GLU A 267 -6.15 11.70 -18.50
CA GLU A 267 -4.94 12.25 -17.87
C GLU A 267 -5.03 13.74 -17.63
N ALA A 268 -5.37 14.53 -18.65
CA ALA A 268 -5.53 15.98 -18.48
C ALA A 268 -6.61 16.32 -17.45
N THR A 269 -7.64 15.48 -17.31
CA THR A 269 -8.66 15.66 -16.27
C THR A 269 -8.11 15.29 -14.89
N TYR A 270 -7.35 14.20 -14.76
CA TYR A 270 -6.71 13.80 -13.51
C TYR A 270 -5.71 14.85 -13.01
N GLU A 271 -4.86 15.39 -13.88
CA GLU A 271 -3.92 16.47 -13.54
C GLU A 271 -4.65 17.71 -13.03
N LEU A 272 -5.73 18.11 -13.71
CA LEU A 272 -6.56 19.25 -13.33
C LEU A 272 -7.25 19.04 -11.97
N VAL A 273 -7.77 17.84 -11.72
CA VAL A 273 -8.37 17.45 -10.43
C VAL A 273 -7.33 17.49 -9.33
N HIS A 274 -6.15 16.90 -9.58
CA HIS A 274 -5.06 16.87 -8.61
C HIS A 274 -4.56 18.28 -8.26
N GLU A 275 -4.44 19.18 -9.24
CA GLU A 275 -4.02 20.57 -9.00
C GLU A 275 -5.02 21.30 -8.12
N GLN A 276 -6.33 21.17 -8.40
CA GLN A 276 -7.39 21.80 -7.61
C GLN A 276 -7.49 21.27 -6.18
N LEU A 277 -7.35 19.95 -6.01
CA LEU A 277 -7.41 19.32 -4.69
C LEU A 277 -6.22 19.70 -3.82
N ARG A 278 -5.05 19.92 -4.40
CA ARG A 278 -3.81 20.16 -3.64
C ARG A 278 -3.95 21.35 -2.69
N GLU A 279 -4.39 22.50 -3.20
CA GLU A 279 -4.52 23.72 -2.39
C GLU A 279 -5.66 23.60 -1.36
N GLY A 280 -6.82 23.07 -1.78
CA GLY A 280 -7.97 22.92 -0.90
C GLY A 280 -7.75 21.91 0.22
N LEU A 281 -7.08 20.79 -0.07
CA LEU A 281 -6.72 19.79 0.93
C LEU A 281 -5.68 20.32 1.91
N GLU A 282 -4.66 21.03 1.43
CA GLU A 282 -3.64 21.62 2.31
C GLU A 282 -4.27 22.67 3.24
N SER A 283 -5.19 23.50 2.74
CA SER A 283 -5.95 24.43 3.58
C SER A 283 -6.76 23.69 4.67
N LEU A 284 -7.43 22.59 4.30
CA LEU A 284 -8.22 21.79 5.23
C LEU A 284 -7.34 21.11 6.29
N LYS A 285 -6.16 20.60 5.91
CA LYS A 285 -5.19 20.00 6.84
C LYS A 285 -4.72 21.01 7.87
N ASN A 286 -4.38 22.23 7.43
CA ASN A 286 -3.96 23.30 8.32
C ASN A 286 -5.10 23.73 9.27
N GLU A 287 -6.33 23.83 8.77
CA GLU A 287 -7.52 24.10 9.60
C GLU A 287 -7.68 23.03 10.70
N CYS A 288 -7.63 21.76 10.34
CA CYS A 288 -7.72 20.65 11.29
C CYS A 288 -6.59 20.67 12.32
N ARG A 289 -5.35 20.94 11.88
CA ARG A 289 -4.17 20.98 12.76
C ARG A 289 -4.27 22.09 13.81
N GLU A 290 -4.79 23.26 13.43
CA GLU A 290 -5.01 24.34 14.40
C GLU A 290 -6.19 24.04 15.33
N ALA A 291 -7.25 23.43 14.83
CA ALA A 291 -8.39 23.02 15.65
C ALA A 291 -8.01 21.96 16.71
N THR A 292 -7.20 20.96 16.34
CA THR A 292 -6.75 19.93 17.29
C THR A 292 -5.80 20.49 18.34
N LYS A 293 -4.88 21.39 17.98
CA LYS A 293 -4.03 22.10 18.95
C LYS A 293 -4.83 22.89 19.98
N GLN A 294 -5.89 23.58 19.56
CA GLN A 294 -6.77 24.32 20.48
C GLN A 294 -7.49 23.40 21.47
N GLN A 295 -7.72 22.14 21.08
CA GLN A 295 -8.42 21.15 21.90
C GLN A 295 -7.48 20.27 22.75
N GLU A 296 -6.17 20.37 22.54
CA GLU A 296 -5.16 19.53 23.22
C GLU A 296 -5.19 19.64 24.75
N ALA A 297 -5.35 20.85 25.28
CA ALA A 297 -5.41 21.08 26.72
C ALA A 297 -6.64 20.40 27.36
N LEU A 298 -7.80 20.49 26.69
CA LEU A 298 -9.03 19.84 27.12
C LEU A 298 -8.90 18.31 27.07
N ILE A 299 -8.36 17.76 25.98
CA ILE A 299 -8.16 16.32 25.86
C ILE A 299 -7.27 15.79 26.99
N ARG A 300 -6.17 16.49 27.30
CA ARG A 300 -5.26 16.04 28.36
C ARG A 300 -5.86 16.19 29.76
N SER A 301 -6.66 17.22 30.03
CA SER A 301 -7.33 17.37 31.33
C SER A 301 -8.45 16.36 31.54
N ASP A 302 -9.19 16.05 30.47
CA ASP A 302 -10.43 15.29 30.54
C ASP A 302 -10.28 13.87 29.97
N MET A 303 -9.04 13.38 29.79
CA MET A 303 -8.75 12.08 29.16
C MET A 303 -9.63 10.95 29.70
N ASP A 304 -9.66 10.77 31.02
CA ASP A 304 -10.47 9.72 31.67
C ASP A 304 -11.97 9.92 31.45
N GLN A 305 -12.43 11.18 31.42
CA GLN A 305 -13.86 11.51 31.22
C GLN A 305 -14.28 11.21 29.78
N ILE A 306 -13.43 11.52 28.80
CA ILE A 306 -13.64 11.18 27.39
C ILE A 306 -13.65 9.65 27.20
N ILE A 307 -12.70 8.92 27.81
CA ILE A 307 -12.66 7.45 27.78
C ILE A 307 -13.93 6.85 28.42
N ASN A 308 -14.38 7.38 29.55
CA ASN A 308 -15.59 6.93 30.23
C ASN A 308 -16.84 7.22 29.38
N SER A 309 -16.91 8.38 28.72
CA SER A 309 -17.98 8.71 27.76
C SER A 309 -17.98 7.73 26.58
N GLN A 310 -16.81 7.40 26.03
CA GLN A 310 -16.69 6.44 24.94
C GLN A 310 -17.15 5.04 25.38
N THR A 311 -16.74 4.60 26.58
CA THR A 311 -17.11 3.29 27.15
C THR A 311 -18.61 3.20 27.45
N PHE A 312 -19.20 4.29 27.93
CA PHE A 312 -20.64 4.38 28.15
C PHE A 312 -21.42 4.26 26.84
N LEU A 313 -21.01 5.00 25.81
CA LEU A 313 -21.59 4.92 24.47
C LEU A 313 -21.44 3.52 23.89
N GLU A 314 -20.26 2.91 24.01
CA GLU A 314 -19.99 1.56 23.56
C GLU A 314 -20.97 0.56 24.20
N THR A 315 -21.16 0.63 25.52
CA THR A 315 -22.10 -0.23 26.25
C THR A 315 -23.53 -0.09 25.72
N LYS A 316 -23.97 1.13 25.39
CA LYS A 316 -25.30 1.38 24.83
C LYS A 316 -25.42 0.84 23.41
N LEU A 317 -24.43 1.09 22.55
CA LEU A 317 -24.41 0.61 21.17
C LEU A 317 -24.31 -0.92 21.08
N GLN A 318 -23.58 -1.56 21.99
CA GLN A 318 -23.48 -3.02 22.04
C GLN A 318 -24.86 -3.66 22.18
N ALA A 319 -25.79 -3.07 22.93
CA ALA A 319 -27.14 -3.61 23.08
C ALA A 319 -27.91 -3.66 21.74
N LEU A 320 -27.67 -2.69 20.85
CA LEU A 320 -28.28 -2.66 19.52
C LEU A 320 -27.58 -3.62 18.54
N VAL A 321 -26.25 -3.63 18.55
CA VAL A 321 -25.45 -4.17 17.46
C VAL A 321 -25.04 -5.62 17.69
N SER A 322 -24.89 -6.04 18.95
CA SER A 322 -24.24 -7.33 19.27
C SER A 322 -25.03 -8.53 18.74
N GLU A 323 -26.34 -8.59 18.97
CA GLU A 323 -27.14 -9.74 18.51
C GLU A 323 -27.17 -9.86 16.97
N PRO A 324 -27.50 -8.81 16.20
CA PRO A 324 -27.42 -8.85 14.74
C PRO A 324 -26.02 -9.19 14.22
N ALA A 325 -24.97 -8.63 14.82
CA ALA A 325 -23.59 -8.85 14.41
C ALA A 325 -23.16 -10.29 14.68
N VAL A 326 -23.39 -10.81 15.88
CA VAL A 326 -23.05 -12.19 16.26
C VAL A 326 -23.79 -13.20 15.39
N LYS A 327 -25.09 -12.96 15.13
CA LYS A 327 -25.89 -13.82 14.24
C LYS A 327 -25.33 -13.82 12.82
N TYR A 328 -25.06 -12.65 12.25
CA TYR A 328 -24.51 -12.58 10.90
C TYR A 328 -23.12 -13.23 10.84
N CYS A 329 -22.27 -13.00 11.84
CA CYS A 329 -20.94 -13.61 11.94
C CYS A 329 -21.03 -15.14 12.00
N SER A 330 -21.90 -15.71 12.84
CA SER A 330 -22.01 -17.17 13.00
C SER A 330 -22.56 -17.86 11.76
N GLU A 331 -23.50 -17.22 11.05
CA GLU A 331 -24.15 -17.80 9.86
C GLU A 331 -23.33 -17.60 8.57
N ASN A 332 -22.67 -16.45 8.41
CA ASN A 332 -22.13 -16.02 7.11
C ASN A 332 -20.62 -15.77 7.10
N VAL A 333 -19.96 -15.68 8.26
CA VAL A 333 -18.50 -15.42 8.35
C VAL A 333 -17.78 -16.65 8.91
N ALA A 334 -18.12 -17.08 10.12
CA ALA A 334 -17.46 -18.17 10.84
C ALA A 334 -17.31 -19.47 10.03
N PRO A 335 -18.30 -19.92 9.22
CA PRO A 335 -18.15 -21.14 8.43
C PRO A 335 -17.06 -21.08 7.35
N TYR A 336 -16.61 -19.87 6.99
CA TYR A 336 -15.64 -19.64 5.91
C TYR A 336 -14.27 -19.23 6.43
N LEU A 337 -14.14 -18.82 7.70
CA LEU A 337 -12.88 -18.34 8.27
C LEU A 337 -11.75 -19.37 8.12
N THR A 338 -12.03 -20.64 8.39
CA THR A 338 -11.04 -21.73 8.25
C THR A 338 -10.57 -21.89 6.80
N SER A 339 -11.51 -21.97 5.85
CA SER A 339 -11.18 -22.14 4.43
C SER A 339 -10.39 -20.95 3.88
N ILE A 340 -10.78 -19.71 4.23
CA ILE A 340 -10.03 -18.51 3.83
C ILE A 340 -8.62 -18.54 4.45
N LEU A 341 -8.51 -18.93 5.72
CA LEU A 341 -7.22 -19.02 6.40
C LEU A 341 -6.31 -20.05 5.74
N GLU A 342 -6.81 -21.23 5.37
CA GLU A 342 -6.04 -22.27 4.68
C GLU A 342 -5.50 -21.80 3.33
N GLU A 343 -6.32 -21.12 2.52
CA GLU A 343 -5.90 -20.51 1.25
C GLU A 343 -4.81 -19.46 1.43
N LEU A 344 -4.86 -18.68 2.52
CA LEU A 344 -3.83 -17.69 2.84
C LEU A 344 -2.54 -18.33 3.38
N MET A 345 -2.66 -19.36 4.22
CA MET A 345 -1.55 -19.92 4.99
C MET A 345 -0.45 -20.52 4.11
N GLY A 346 -0.82 -21.27 3.07
CA GLY A 346 0.13 -21.94 2.18
C GLY A 346 1.07 -20.96 1.47
N PRO A 347 0.54 -20.07 0.60
CA PRO A 347 1.34 -19.08 -0.14
C PRO A 347 2.20 -18.18 0.75
N ILE A 348 1.62 -17.67 1.86
CA ILE A 348 2.32 -16.77 2.78
C ILE A 348 3.44 -17.51 3.51
N SER A 349 3.16 -18.70 4.05
CA SER A 349 4.19 -19.48 4.77
C SER A 349 5.32 -19.91 3.85
N ALA A 350 5.01 -20.31 2.62
CA ALA A 350 6.01 -20.63 1.60
C ALA A 350 6.90 -19.42 1.28
N GLY A 351 6.31 -18.23 1.11
CA GLY A 351 7.05 -17.00 0.89
C GLY A 351 8.03 -16.69 2.04
N PHE A 352 7.57 -16.71 3.30
CA PHE A 352 8.44 -16.48 4.45
C PHE A 352 9.53 -17.55 4.61
N GLN A 353 9.22 -18.81 4.27
CA GLN A 353 10.21 -19.89 4.27
C GLN A 353 11.26 -19.68 3.19
N ALA A 354 10.89 -19.22 2.00
CA ALA A 354 11.82 -18.87 0.93
C ALA A 354 12.77 -17.75 1.36
N VAL A 355 12.26 -16.70 2.03
CA VAL A 355 13.08 -15.62 2.60
C VAL A 355 14.04 -16.15 3.66
N ARG A 356 13.59 -17.07 4.52
CA ARG A 356 14.41 -17.69 5.55
C ARG A 356 15.58 -18.49 4.97
N LEU A 357 15.35 -19.22 3.88
CA LEU A 357 16.38 -19.98 3.16
C LEU A 357 17.35 -19.06 2.44
N LEU A 358 16.84 -18.02 1.76
CA LEU A 358 17.66 -17.00 1.11
C LEU A 358 18.58 -16.30 2.11
N LEU A 359 18.05 -15.91 3.27
CA LEU A 359 18.83 -15.31 4.36
C LEU A 359 19.95 -16.24 4.82
N GLU A 360 19.68 -17.53 5.00
CA GLU A 360 20.68 -18.50 5.45
C GLU A 360 21.80 -18.73 4.43
N ASP A 361 21.46 -18.84 3.15
CA ASP A 361 22.42 -18.97 2.06
C ASP A 361 23.34 -17.73 2.00
N GLU A 362 22.74 -16.54 2.04
CA GLU A 362 23.45 -15.27 1.96
C GLU A 362 24.35 -15.02 3.18
N LEU A 363 23.85 -15.27 4.40
CA LEU A 363 24.69 -15.19 5.60
C LEU A 363 25.80 -16.25 5.58
N THR A 364 25.54 -17.45 5.08
CA THR A 364 26.57 -18.49 4.95
C THR A 364 27.64 -18.10 3.93
N ARG A 365 27.26 -17.47 2.81
CA ARG A 365 28.20 -16.90 1.85
C ARG A 365 29.05 -15.82 2.49
N ILE A 366 28.44 -14.88 3.21
CA ILE A 366 29.17 -13.82 3.92
C ILE A 366 30.14 -14.42 4.94
N CYS A 367 29.75 -15.43 5.71
CA CYS A 367 30.65 -16.11 6.64
C CYS A 367 31.86 -16.78 5.96
N LYS A 368 31.71 -17.26 4.72
CA LYS A 368 32.80 -17.91 3.96
C LYS A 368 33.73 -16.90 3.29
N ASP A 369 33.16 -15.83 2.75
CA ASP A 369 33.87 -14.86 1.91
C ASP A 369 34.46 -13.69 2.71
N PHE A 370 34.23 -13.63 4.03
CA PHE A 370 34.74 -12.56 4.88
C PHE A 370 36.27 -12.64 4.99
N PRO A 371 37.01 -11.56 4.69
CA PRO A 371 38.46 -11.57 4.72
C PRO A 371 39.03 -11.88 6.12
N GLN A 372 40.10 -12.68 6.20
CA GLN A 372 40.77 -12.95 7.47
C GLN A 372 41.67 -11.76 7.85
N GLY A 373 41.39 -11.11 8.98
CA GLY A 373 42.20 -9.97 9.48
C GLY A 373 41.41 -8.77 10.03
N GLY A 374 40.09 -8.72 9.78
CA GLY A 374 39.07 -7.91 10.45
C GLY A 374 39.44 -6.48 10.88
N VAL A 375 39.71 -5.58 9.93
CA VAL A 375 39.79 -4.13 10.20
C VAL A 375 38.46 -3.44 9.86
N THR A 376 38.17 -2.31 10.51
CA THR A 376 36.97 -1.47 10.28
C THR A 376 36.71 -1.12 8.80
N GLU A 377 37.76 -1.04 7.97
CA GLU A 377 37.66 -0.78 6.53
C GLU A 377 37.07 -1.96 5.74
N GLU A 378 37.30 -3.20 6.17
CA GLU A 378 36.78 -4.42 5.52
C GLU A 378 35.29 -4.61 5.82
N LEU A 379 34.83 -4.17 6.99
CA LEU A 379 33.41 -4.18 7.32
C LEU A 379 32.62 -3.18 6.46
N GLN A 380 33.22 -2.04 6.11
CA GLN A 380 32.61 -1.07 5.20
C GLN A 380 32.50 -1.62 3.78
N SER A 381 33.52 -2.35 3.29
CA SER A 381 33.46 -2.99 1.98
C SER A 381 32.44 -4.13 1.93
N VAL A 382 32.31 -4.92 3.02
CA VAL A 382 31.27 -5.95 3.16
C VAL A 382 29.87 -5.33 3.23
N ARG A 383 29.74 -4.18 3.89
CA ARG A 383 28.48 -3.43 3.97
C ARG A 383 28.01 -2.96 2.59
N GLU A 384 28.91 -2.43 1.78
CA GLU A 384 28.59 -1.96 0.42
C GLU A 384 28.39 -3.11 -0.57
N SER A 385 29.19 -4.19 -0.46
CA SER A 385 29.20 -5.29 -1.44
C SER A 385 28.16 -6.37 -1.16
N PHE A 386 27.76 -6.58 0.10
CA PHE A 386 26.88 -7.69 0.50
C PHE A 386 25.64 -7.21 1.26
N PHE A 387 25.80 -6.46 2.36
CA PHE A 387 24.65 -6.08 3.19
C PHE A 387 23.71 -5.11 2.47
N PHE A 388 24.24 -4.14 1.73
CA PHE A 388 23.44 -3.16 1.01
C PHE A 388 22.58 -3.80 -0.12
N PRO A 389 23.14 -4.61 -1.04
CA PRO A 389 22.32 -5.32 -2.03
C PRO A 389 21.27 -6.26 -1.42
N LEU A 390 21.61 -6.93 -0.32
CA LEU A 390 20.72 -7.88 0.35
C LEU A 390 19.56 -7.18 1.08
N ARG A 391 19.84 -6.04 1.73
CA ARG A 391 18.81 -5.18 2.33
C ARG A 391 17.88 -4.60 1.29
N LEU A 392 18.38 -4.26 0.11
CA LEU A 392 17.55 -3.77 -0.99
C LEU A 392 16.77 -4.87 -1.72
N GLY A 393 16.91 -6.13 -1.31
CA GLY A 393 16.18 -7.24 -1.92
C GLY A 393 16.45 -7.42 -3.42
N ARG A 394 17.66 -7.10 -3.91
CA ARG A 394 18.02 -7.30 -5.33
C ARG A 394 17.65 -8.70 -5.81
N ASP A 395 17.23 -8.81 -7.07
CA ASP A 395 16.97 -9.96 -7.97
C ASP A 395 16.40 -11.27 -7.36
N ARG A 396 16.84 -11.70 -6.18
CA ARG A 396 16.50 -12.95 -5.48
C ARG A 396 15.30 -12.84 -4.55
N MET A 397 14.92 -11.65 -4.08
CA MET A 397 13.67 -11.51 -3.30
C MET A 397 12.44 -11.70 -4.18
N GLU A 398 12.55 -11.44 -5.49
CA GLU A 398 11.48 -11.67 -6.46
C GLU A 398 11.00 -13.13 -6.43
N ASP A 399 11.92 -14.10 -6.39
CA ASP A 399 11.59 -15.53 -6.28
C ASP A 399 10.78 -15.84 -5.02
N CYS A 400 11.11 -15.18 -3.90
CA CYS A 400 10.35 -15.31 -2.66
C CYS A 400 8.94 -14.71 -2.79
N TYR A 401 8.81 -13.58 -3.47
CA TYR A 401 7.55 -12.89 -3.70
C TYR A 401 6.60 -13.65 -4.62
N GLN A 402 7.11 -14.46 -5.54
CA GLN A 402 6.29 -15.28 -6.44
C GLN A 402 5.40 -16.26 -5.70
N HIS A 403 5.84 -16.80 -4.55
CA HIS A 403 5.01 -17.66 -3.72
C HIS A 403 3.73 -16.97 -3.25
N VAL A 404 3.78 -15.66 -2.98
CA VAL A 404 2.65 -14.87 -2.51
C VAL A 404 1.79 -14.34 -3.66
N ASN A 405 2.37 -14.14 -4.85
CA ASN A 405 1.65 -13.63 -6.02
C ASN A 405 0.47 -14.53 -6.44
N VAL A 406 0.52 -15.83 -6.15
CA VAL A 406 -0.57 -16.80 -6.41
C VAL A 406 -1.89 -16.37 -5.74
N LEU A 407 -1.83 -15.65 -4.62
CA LEU A 407 -3.02 -15.11 -3.93
C LEU A 407 -3.82 -14.12 -4.78
N LYS A 408 -3.20 -13.48 -5.79
CA LYS A 408 -3.93 -12.59 -6.72
C LYS A 408 -5.02 -13.32 -7.49
N GLU A 409 -4.85 -14.62 -7.73
CA GLU A 409 -5.78 -15.49 -8.43
C GLU A 409 -6.68 -16.25 -7.44
N GLN A 410 -6.11 -16.88 -6.41
CA GLN A 410 -6.86 -17.68 -5.43
C GLN A 410 -7.94 -16.86 -4.69
N LEU A 411 -7.64 -15.62 -4.33
CA LEU A 411 -8.60 -14.78 -3.60
C LEU A 411 -9.70 -14.19 -4.50
N GLN A 412 -9.66 -14.39 -5.82
CA GLN A 412 -10.71 -13.88 -6.71
C GLN A 412 -12.06 -14.56 -6.47
N GLU A 413 -12.07 -15.81 -6.01
CA GLU A 413 -13.31 -16.54 -5.71
C GLU A 413 -14.11 -15.89 -4.58
N LEU A 414 -13.41 -15.20 -3.67
CA LEU A 414 -14.02 -14.45 -2.56
C LEU A 414 -14.79 -13.21 -3.03
N ARG A 415 -14.59 -12.78 -4.28
CA ARG A 415 -15.30 -11.65 -4.88
C ARG A 415 -16.80 -11.87 -4.94
N ASN A 416 -17.27 -13.10 -5.17
CA ASN A 416 -18.71 -13.33 -5.28
C ASN A 416 -19.41 -13.22 -3.94
N ARG A 417 -18.76 -13.74 -2.89
CA ARG A 417 -19.35 -13.87 -1.55
C ARG A 417 -19.13 -12.64 -0.67
N PHE A 418 -17.88 -12.21 -0.55
CA PHE A 418 -17.50 -11.10 0.32
C PHE A 418 -17.38 -9.77 -0.43
N LYS A 419 -17.51 -9.77 -1.78
CA LYS A 419 -17.19 -8.61 -2.64
C LYS A 419 -15.75 -8.12 -2.47
N PHE A 420 -14.87 -8.99 -1.96
CA PHE A 420 -13.45 -8.73 -1.84
C PHE A 420 -12.83 -8.62 -3.23
N SER A 421 -12.10 -7.53 -3.48
CA SER A 421 -11.44 -7.28 -4.77
C SER A 421 -9.96 -6.91 -4.64
N ASN A 422 -9.52 -6.47 -3.46
CA ASN A 422 -8.17 -5.96 -3.25
C ASN A 422 -7.15 -7.03 -2.82
N SER A 423 -7.04 -8.10 -3.61
CA SER A 423 -6.02 -9.14 -3.40
C SER A 423 -4.58 -8.58 -3.53
N THR A 424 -4.40 -7.57 -4.38
CA THR A 424 -3.13 -6.85 -4.56
C THR A 424 -2.61 -6.25 -3.25
N ARG A 425 -3.48 -5.64 -2.43
CA ARG A 425 -3.07 -5.10 -1.13
C ARG A 425 -2.56 -6.18 -0.20
N VAL A 426 -3.24 -7.32 -0.11
CA VAL A 426 -2.79 -8.46 0.73
C VAL A 426 -1.41 -8.93 0.29
N VAL A 427 -1.20 -9.09 -1.02
CA VAL A 427 0.09 -9.50 -1.60
C VAL A 427 1.18 -8.47 -1.31
N HIS A 428 0.95 -7.20 -1.63
CA HIS A 428 1.93 -6.13 -1.40
C HIS A 428 2.25 -5.98 0.09
N CYS A 429 1.26 -6.13 0.98
CA CYS A 429 1.45 -6.03 2.43
C CYS A 429 2.36 -7.15 2.91
N THR A 430 2.08 -8.37 2.47
CA THR A 430 2.87 -9.55 2.80
C THR A 430 4.30 -9.43 2.28
N GLN A 431 4.48 -9.07 1.01
CA GLN A 431 5.81 -8.88 0.40
C GLN A 431 6.61 -7.79 1.11
N SER A 432 5.96 -6.69 1.51
CA SER A 432 6.62 -5.65 2.31
C SER A 432 7.05 -6.13 3.69
N GLN A 433 6.24 -6.96 4.37
CA GLN A 433 6.62 -7.53 5.67
C GLN A 433 7.78 -8.53 5.51
N MET A 434 7.79 -9.32 4.43
CA MET A 434 8.90 -10.19 4.06
C MET A 434 10.20 -9.41 3.85
N GLN A 435 10.13 -8.31 3.09
CA GLN A 435 11.24 -7.40 2.84
C GLN A 435 11.76 -6.77 4.14
N GLN A 436 10.86 -6.22 4.94
CA GLN A 436 11.22 -5.60 6.21
C GLN A 436 11.87 -6.59 7.18
N LEU A 437 11.42 -7.85 7.18
CA LEU A 437 11.99 -8.89 8.03
C LEU A 437 13.41 -9.29 7.57
N MET A 438 13.64 -9.38 6.26
CA MET A 438 14.98 -9.54 5.67
C MET A 438 15.90 -8.38 6.09
N GLU A 439 15.45 -7.14 5.93
CA GLU A 439 16.22 -5.94 6.32
C GLU A 439 16.59 -5.95 7.81
N ASN A 440 15.63 -6.26 8.68
CA ASN A 440 15.86 -6.34 10.13
C ASN A 440 16.86 -7.46 10.48
N ALA A 441 16.77 -8.61 9.79
CA ALA A 441 17.70 -9.72 9.99
C ALA A 441 19.13 -9.37 9.58
N VAL A 442 19.30 -8.76 8.40
CA VAL A 442 20.61 -8.31 7.91
C VAL A 442 21.19 -7.24 8.81
N HIS A 443 20.38 -6.27 9.24
CA HIS A 443 20.81 -5.24 10.17
C HIS A 443 21.23 -5.81 11.53
N THR A 444 20.46 -6.74 12.08
CA THR A 444 20.78 -7.42 13.34
C THR A 444 22.09 -8.19 13.22
N PHE A 445 22.30 -8.91 12.11
CA PHE A 445 23.54 -9.63 11.86
C PHE A 445 24.75 -8.67 11.81
N GLU A 446 24.63 -7.57 11.06
CA GLU A 446 25.69 -6.57 10.98
C GLU A 446 26.06 -5.99 12.35
N LEU A 447 25.08 -5.65 13.18
CA LEU A 447 25.33 -5.13 14.53
C LEU A 447 25.97 -6.17 15.46
N LEU A 448 25.52 -7.42 15.40
CA LEU A 448 26.12 -8.52 16.17
C LEU A 448 27.57 -8.76 15.74
N LEU A 449 27.85 -8.70 14.44
CA LEU A 449 29.19 -8.84 13.90
C LEU A 449 30.10 -7.69 14.34
N GLN A 450 29.63 -6.45 14.21
CA GLN A 450 30.33 -5.24 14.67
C GLN A 450 30.71 -5.32 16.14
N SER A 451 29.77 -5.71 17.01
CA SER A 451 30.02 -5.84 18.44
C SER A 451 31.05 -6.93 18.72
N ALA A 452 30.92 -8.08 18.07
CA ALA A 452 31.72 -9.24 18.43
C ALA A 452 33.14 -9.22 17.85
N LEU A 453 33.36 -8.55 16.71
CA LEU A 453 34.71 -8.31 16.16
C LEU A 453 35.51 -7.32 17.02
N LYS A 454 34.84 -6.35 17.67
CA LYS A 454 35.49 -5.45 18.65
C LYS A 454 35.99 -6.21 19.89
N ASP A 455 35.24 -7.21 20.35
CA ASP A 455 35.54 -7.92 21.60
C ASP A 455 36.54 -9.07 21.40
N LYS A 456 36.48 -9.78 20.27
CA LYS A 456 37.24 -11.03 20.02
C LYS A 456 37.70 -11.17 18.57
N PRO A 457 38.69 -10.39 18.11
CA PRO A 457 39.17 -10.42 16.72
C PRO A 457 39.71 -11.80 16.30
N ASP A 458 40.36 -12.52 17.21
CA ASP A 458 41.02 -13.81 16.92
C ASP A 458 40.05 -15.01 16.74
N LYS A 459 38.74 -14.81 16.91
CA LYS A 459 37.71 -15.88 16.87
C LYS A 459 36.60 -15.59 15.86
N GLN A 460 36.96 -14.92 14.77
CA GLN A 460 36.06 -14.47 13.71
C GLN A 460 35.06 -15.53 13.24
N ASP A 461 35.51 -16.70 12.78
CA ASP A 461 34.63 -17.76 12.24
C ASP A 461 33.59 -18.23 13.25
N SER A 462 34.01 -18.46 14.51
CA SER A 462 33.11 -18.90 15.58
C SER A 462 32.08 -17.83 15.96
N VAL A 463 32.49 -16.56 15.90
CA VAL A 463 31.63 -15.41 16.18
C VAL A 463 30.58 -15.24 15.09
N MET A 464 30.99 -15.28 13.83
CA MET A 464 30.10 -15.15 12.67
C MET A 464 29.04 -16.26 12.65
N GLU A 465 29.46 -17.51 12.88
CA GLU A 465 28.53 -18.64 12.90
C GLU A 465 27.51 -18.52 14.06
N LYS A 466 27.96 -18.07 15.24
CA LYS A 466 27.06 -17.80 16.37
C LYS A 466 26.09 -16.67 16.09
N ALA A 467 26.54 -15.58 15.47
CA ALA A 467 25.69 -14.47 15.07
C ALA A 467 24.64 -14.93 14.05
N LYS A 468 25.04 -15.71 13.04
CA LYS A 468 24.14 -16.30 12.04
C LYS A 468 23.06 -17.14 12.72
N LEU A 469 23.43 -18.14 13.51
CA LEU A 469 22.48 -19.02 14.20
C LEU A 469 21.53 -18.25 15.12
N ARG A 470 22.01 -17.18 15.76
CA ARG A 470 21.17 -16.31 16.60
C ARG A 470 20.15 -15.56 15.75
N VAL A 471 20.57 -14.91 14.68
CA VAL A 471 19.69 -14.13 13.78
C VAL A 471 18.63 -15.03 13.16
N LEU A 472 19.01 -16.24 12.73
CA LEU A 472 18.08 -17.21 12.17
C LEU A 472 16.98 -17.61 13.16
N LYS A 473 17.33 -17.86 14.44
CA LYS A 473 16.33 -18.14 15.50
C LYS A 473 15.41 -16.95 15.77
N GLN A 474 15.95 -15.74 15.76
CA GLN A 474 15.17 -14.51 15.95
C GLN A 474 14.21 -14.28 14.77
N PHE A 475 14.68 -14.54 13.55
CA PHE A 475 13.86 -14.51 12.34
C PHE A 475 12.70 -15.49 12.45
N ASP A 476 12.93 -16.73 12.87
CA ASP A 476 11.88 -17.75 12.96
C ASP A 476 10.76 -17.32 13.92
N TYR A 477 11.12 -16.71 15.06
CA TYR A 477 10.17 -16.16 16.02
C TYR A 477 9.37 -14.97 15.47
N ASP A 478 10.06 -13.97 14.92
CA ASP A 478 9.42 -12.76 14.37
C ASP A 478 8.57 -13.10 13.14
N SER A 479 9.02 -14.02 12.28
CA SER A 479 8.28 -14.56 11.12
C SER A 479 6.95 -15.18 11.53
N SER A 480 6.92 -16.00 12.59
CA SER A 480 5.67 -16.59 13.10
C SER A 480 4.70 -15.51 13.58
N THR A 481 5.20 -14.54 14.33
CA THR A 481 4.41 -13.42 14.86
C THR A 481 3.82 -12.56 13.74
N ILE A 482 4.65 -12.23 12.75
CA ILE A 482 4.25 -11.42 11.59
C ILE A 482 3.22 -12.18 10.73
N ARG A 483 3.44 -13.47 10.43
CA ARG A 483 2.46 -14.26 9.66
C ARG A 483 1.10 -14.34 10.35
N LYS A 484 1.07 -14.56 11.67
CA LYS A 484 -0.17 -14.52 12.45
C LYS A 484 -0.90 -13.19 12.29
N LYS A 485 -0.17 -12.07 12.39
CA LYS A 485 -0.72 -10.73 12.19
C LYS A 485 -1.26 -10.54 10.77
N ILE A 486 -0.52 -10.97 9.74
CA ILE A 486 -0.95 -10.89 8.33
C ILE A 486 -2.26 -11.67 8.12
N PHE A 487 -2.37 -12.88 8.65
CA PHE A 487 -3.62 -13.66 8.50
C PHE A 487 -4.80 -13.00 9.20
N GLN A 488 -4.60 -12.49 10.41
CA GLN A 488 -5.65 -11.76 11.13
C GLN A 488 -6.10 -10.53 10.35
N GLU A 489 -5.17 -9.70 9.89
CA GLU A 489 -5.47 -8.50 9.11
C GLU A 489 -6.18 -8.83 7.79
N ALA A 490 -5.72 -9.86 7.06
CA ALA A 490 -6.34 -10.30 5.82
C ALA A 490 -7.76 -10.83 6.04
N LEU A 491 -7.98 -11.66 7.06
CA LEU A 491 -9.32 -12.17 7.40
C LEU A 491 -10.27 -11.01 7.75
N VAL A 492 -9.80 -10.03 8.51
CA VAL A 492 -10.58 -8.82 8.83
C VAL A 492 -10.90 -8.02 7.57
N ASP A 493 -9.91 -7.77 6.71
CA ASP A 493 -10.09 -6.99 5.46
C ASP A 493 -11.08 -7.66 4.50
N ILE A 494 -11.06 -8.99 4.44
CA ILE A 494 -11.97 -9.78 3.59
C ILE A 494 -13.39 -9.78 4.16
N THR A 495 -13.57 -9.96 5.47
CA THR A 495 -14.87 -10.33 6.05
C THR A 495 -15.62 -9.17 6.73
N LEU A 496 -14.92 -8.19 7.30
CA LEU A 496 -15.53 -7.05 7.97
C LEU A 496 -16.45 -6.22 7.05
N PRO A 497 -16.09 -5.93 5.78
CA PRO A 497 -16.98 -5.24 4.85
C PRO A 497 -18.36 -5.90 4.70
N ALA A 498 -18.39 -7.24 4.67
CA ALA A 498 -19.64 -7.97 4.54
C ALA A 498 -20.53 -7.81 5.77
N ILE A 499 -19.95 -7.79 6.97
CA ILE A 499 -20.70 -7.52 8.22
C ILE A 499 -21.28 -6.10 8.15
N LYS A 500 -20.44 -5.10 7.90
CA LYS A 500 -20.85 -3.69 7.90
C LYS A 500 -21.97 -3.41 6.89
N ARG A 501 -21.84 -3.94 5.67
CA ARG A 501 -22.84 -3.79 4.61
C ARG A 501 -24.19 -4.42 4.96
N ASN A 502 -24.20 -5.59 5.60
CA ASN A 502 -25.44 -6.28 5.95
C ASN A 502 -26.12 -5.70 7.18
N LEU A 503 -25.36 -5.15 8.12
CA LEU A 503 -25.91 -4.50 9.31
C LEU A 503 -26.31 -3.06 9.06
N ALA A 504 -25.73 -2.39 8.06
CA ALA A 504 -25.98 -0.97 7.80
C ALA A 504 -27.46 -0.59 7.65
N PRO A 505 -28.32 -1.32 6.90
CA PRO A 505 -29.72 -0.93 6.74
C PRO A 505 -30.52 -0.90 8.05
N ALA A 506 -30.18 -1.78 9.01
CA ALA A 506 -30.85 -1.84 10.31
C ALA A 506 -30.20 -0.90 11.33
N CYS A 507 -28.87 -0.84 11.37
CA CYS A 507 -28.15 -0.10 12.39
C CYS A 507 -27.97 1.38 12.06
N LYS A 508 -27.64 1.76 10.82
CA LYS A 508 -27.25 3.15 10.49
C LYS A 508 -28.35 4.17 10.77
N THR A 509 -29.62 3.81 10.53
CA THR A 509 -30.77 4.69 10.82
C THR A 509 -30.94 4.94 12.31
N GLU A 510 -30.51 4.00 13.15
CA GLU A 510 -30.61 4.11 14.60
C GLU A 510 -29.40 4.78 15.24
N LEU A 511 -28.22 4.75 14.59
CA LEU A 511 -26.99 5.34 15.15
C LEU A 511 -27.17 6.82 15.53
N GLN A 512 -27.93 7.61 14.77
CA GLN A 512 -28.18 9.01 15.09
C GLN A 512 -28.85 9.21 16.46
N ASN A 513 -29.66 8.24 16.91
CA ASN A 513 -30.30 8.29 18.23
C ASN A 513 -29.31 8.09 19.39
N PHE A 514 -28.07 7.66 19.10
CA PHE A 514 -27.03 7.47 20.11
C PHE A 514 -26.15 8.69 20.31
N GLU A 515 -26.25 9.71 19.45
CA GLU A 515 -25.56 11.00 19.64
C GLU A 515 -25.98 11.67 20.96
N GLN A 516 -27.20 11.43 21.43
CA GLN A 516 -27.68 11.93 22.73
C GLN A 516 -26.92 11.37 23.94
N PHE A 517 -26.17 10.27 23.77
CA PHE A 517 -25.35 9.68 24.83
C PHE A 517 -23.93 10.23 24.86
N VAL A 518 -23.58 11.12 23.92
CA VAL A 518 -22.29 11.81 23.89
C VAL A 518 -22.44 13.15 24.60
N PHE A 519 -21.57 13.42 25.58
CA PHE A 519 -21.53 14.72 26.23
C PHE A 519 -21.15 15.81 25.22
N ALA A 520 -21.84 16.95 25.26
CA ALA A 520 -21.68 18.03 24.29
C ALA A 520 -20.22 18.47 24.11
N ASP A 521 -19.48 18.55 25.23
CA ASP A 521 -18.08 18.96 25.28
C ASP A 521 -17.14 17.94 24.60
N TYR A 522 -17.57 16.69 24.43
CA TYR A 522 -16.76 15.58 23.89
C TYR A 522 -17.20 15.10 22.50
N THR A 523 -18.19 15.75 21.90
CA THR A 523 -18.70 15.42 20.56
C THR A 523 -17.63 15.40 19.48
N ASN A 524 -16.56 16.18 19.60
CA ASN A 524 -15.44 16.18 18.65
C ASN A 524 -14.54 14.94 18.75
N PHE A 525 -14.50 14.26 19.91
CA PHE A 525 -13.58 13.16 20.19
C PHE A 525 -14.28 11.79 20.22
N VAL A 526 -15.58 11.78 20.57
CA VAL A 526 -16.40 10.58 20.66
C VAL A 526 -17.42 10.60 19.53
N GLN A 527 -17.14 9.82 18.48
CA GLN A 527 -18.01 9.68 17.31
C GLN A 527 -18.74 8.33 17.35
N VAL A 528 -20.08 8.36 17.23
CA VAL A 528 -20.92 7.15 17.26
C VAL A 528 -20.52 6.15 16.19
N GLU A 529 -20.23 6.62 14.98
CA GLU A 529 -19.81 5.78 13.85
C GLU A 529 -18.47 5.07 14.12
N ASN A 530 -17.53 5.74 14.80
CA ASN A 530 -16.25 5.16 15.20
C ASN A 530 -16.43 4.07 16.24
N VAL A 531 -17.28 4.31 17.26
CA VAL A 531 -17.56 3.32 18.31
C VAL A 531 -18.29 2.11 17.72
N TYR A 532 -19.26 2.34 16.84
CA TYR A 532 -19.95 1.29 16.08
C TYR A 532 -18.97 0.41 15.29
N ASP A 533 -18.09 1.03 14.51
CA ASP A 533 -17.10 0.31 13.70
C ASP A 533 -16.10 -0.48 14.57
N ASN A 534 -15.73 0.05 15.73
CA ASN A 534 -14.85 -0.62 16.69
C ASN A 534 -15.53 -1.83 17.34
N ILE A 535 -16.83 -1.75 17.68
CA ILE A 535 -17.60 -2.89 18.20
C ILE A 535 -17.60 -4.04 17.18
N LEU A 536 -17.90 -3.73 15.91
CA LEU A 536 -17.92 -4.74 14.84
C LEU A 536 -16.54 -5.36 14.62
N LEU A 537 -15.49 -4.53 14.62
CA LEU A 537 -14.12 -5.01 14.50
C LEU A 537 -13.73 -5.93 15.67
N ASN A 538 -14.06 -5.55 16.91
CA ASN A 538 -13.76 -6.34 18.10
C ASN A 538 -14.51 -7.68 18.12
N LEU A 539 -15.79 -7.68 17.74
CA LEU A 539 -16.58 -8.91 17.59
C LEU A 539 -15.96 -9.85 16.56
N LEU A 540 -15.58 -9.33 15.40
CA LEU A 540 -14.93 -10.13 14.37
C LEU A 540 -13.56 -10.64 14.82
N ASN A 541 -12.75 -9.79 15.46
CA ASN A 541 -11.44 -10.18 15.99
C ASN A 541 -11.56 -11.34 16.98
N ASN A 542 -12.59 -11.36 17.83
CA ASN A 542 -12.84 -12.49 18.73
C ASN A 542 -13.12 -13.79 17.97
N GLU A 543 -13.90 -13.75 16.89
CA GLU A 543 -14.16 -14.93 16.05
C GLU A 543 -12.93 -15.37 15.25
N VAL A 544 -12.19 -14.44 14.66
CA VAL A 544 -10.92 -14.70 13.96
C VAL A 544 -9.89 -15.30 14.91
N ASN A 545 -9.81 -14.81 16.15
CA ASN A 545 -8.89 -15.35 17.17
C ASN A 545 -9.27 -16.77 17.59
N LYS A 546 -10.56 -17.10 17.72
CA LYS A 546 -10.99 -18.48 17.97
C LYS A 546 -10.61 -19.41 16.81
N GLY A 547 -10.87 -19.00 15.57
CA GLY A 547 -10.55 -19.79 14.37
C GLY A 547 -9.05 -19.99 14.17
N THR A 548 -8.25 -18.93 14.38
CA THR A 548 -6.79 -18.99 14.24
C THR A 548 -6.15 -19.82 15.35
N VAL A 549 -6.53 -19.68 16.62
CA VAL A 549 -5.95 -20.49 17.72
C VAL A 549 -6.14 -21.99 17.46
N ASN A 550 -7.31 -22.39 16.95
CA ASN A 550 -7.59 -23.80 16.65
C ASN A 550 -6.72 -24.36 15.51
N LEU A 551 -6.42 -23.58 14.46
CA LEU A 551 -5.53 -24.04 13.38
C LEU A 551 -4.04 -23.91 13.73
N PHE A 552 -3.64 -22.83 14.39
CA PHE A 552 -2.25 -22.59 14.74
C PHE A 552 -1.72 -23.63 15.73
N ASN A 553 -2.53 -24.09 16.68
CA ASN A 553 -2.15 -25.17 17.60
C ASN A 553 -2.06 -26.55 16.91
N CYS A 554 -2.58 -26.69 15.68
CA CYS A 554 -2.50 -27.94 14.91
C CYS A 554 -1.35 -27.94 13.88
N LEU A 555 -0.77 -26.79 13.55
CA LEU A 555 0.15 -26.62 12.42
C LEU A 555 1.53 -26.05 12.80
N PHE A 556 1.68 -25.55 14.03
CA PHE A 556 2.93 -25.15 14.66
C PHE A 556 3.06 -25.83 16.02
#